data_AF-A0A930XFF6-F1
#
_entry.id   AF-A0A930XFF6-F1
#
_cell.length_a   1.000
_cell.length_b   1.000
_cell.length_c   1.000
_cell.angle_alpha   90.00
_cell.angle_beta   90.00
_cell.angle_gamma   90.00
#
_symmetry.space_group_name_H-M   'P 1'
#
loop_
_entity.id
_entity.type
_entity.pdbx_description
1 polymer ?
#
loop_
_entity_poly.entity_id
_entity_poly.type
_entity_poly.pdbx_seq_one_letter_code
_entity_poly.pdbx_strand_id
1 'polypeptide(L)' 'MALFKNKKLILSLFLLGGMGYVSAISNLEVNNFWRGELALIPLQVLALIYVAFLNRRNH' A
#
# COMPACT_ATOMS: atom_id res chain seq x y z
N MET A 1 18.45 19.81 -3.96
CA MET A 1 17.86 19.33 -5.25
C MET A 1 17.73 17.80 -5.32
N ALA A 2 18.78 17.02 -5.01
CA ALA A 2 18.77 15.54 -5.14
C ALA A 2 17.72 14.82 -4.27
N LEU A 3 17.47 15.31 -3.05
CA LEU A 3 16.49 14.74 -2.12
C LEU A 3 15.04 14.86 -2.65
N PHE A 4 14.71 15.95 -3.35
CA PHE A 4 13.41 16.14 -4.01
C PHE A 4 13.23 15.26 -5.24
N LYS A 5 14.32 15.00 -5.99
CA LYS A 5 14.31 14.11 -7.16
C LYS A 5 14.04 12.66 -6.75
N ASN A 6 14.67 12.21 -5.66
CA ASN A 6 14.43 10.88 -5.10
C ASN A 6 13.02 10.72 -4.52
N LYS A 7 12.48 11.78 -3.89
CA LYS A 7 11.11 11.78 -3.37
C LYS A 7 10.06 11.56 -4.47
N LYS A 8 10.25 12.20 -5.64
CA LYS A 8 9.38 12.01 -6.82
C LYS A 8 9.49 10.60 -7.39
N LEU A 9 10.69 10.01 -7.42
CA LEU A 9 10.89 8.63 -7.87
C LEU A 9 10.18 7.63 -6.95
N ILE A 10 10.33 7.79 -5.63
CA ILE A 10 9.66 6.94 -4.63
C ILE A 10 8.13 7.08 -4.77
N LEU A 11 7.62 8.31 -4.86
CA LEU A 11 6.19 8.55 -5.09
C LEU A 11 5.70 7.92 -6.39
N SER A 12 6.47 8.03 -7.48
CA SER A 12 6.14 7.42 -8.76
C SER A 12 6.10 5.90 -8.68
N LEU A 13 7.04 5.27 -7.96
CA LEU A 13 7.04 3.83 -7.74
C LEU A 13 5.82 3.38 -6.92
N PHE A 14 5.48 4.14 -5.86
CA PHE A 14 4.27 3.88 -5.08
C PHE A 14 2.99 4.03 -5.92
N LEU A 15 2.92 5.05 -6.77
CA LEU A 15 1.81 5.26 -7.69
C LEU A 15 1.67 4.10 -8.68
N LEU A 16 2.77 3.71 -9.34
CA LEU A 16 2.77 2.61 -10.29
C LEU A 16 2.41 1.27 -9.62
N GLY A 17 2.97 0.99 -8.44
CA GLY A 17 2.66 -0.21 -7.67
C GLY A 17 1.20 -0.25 -7.21
N GLY A 18 0.66 0.88 -6.71
CA GLY A 18 -0.74 0.99 -6.31
C GLY A 18 -1.69 0.83 -7.49
N MET A 19 -1.37 1.42 -8.64
CA MET A 19 -2.16 1.28 -9.86
C MET A 19 -2.18 -0.18 -10.34
N GLY A 20 -1.00 -0.83 -10.39
CA GLY A 20 -0.90 -2.25 -10.75
C GLY A 20 -1.68 -3.16 -9.81
N TYR A 21 -1.62 -2.90 -8.50
CA TYR A 21 -2.37 -3.64 -7.49
C TYR A 21 -3.88 -3.52 -7.68
N VAL A 22 -4.39 -2.28 -7.79
CA VAL A 22 -5.83 -2.04 -7.99
C VAL A 22 -6.30 -2.61 -9.33
N SER A 23 -5.52 -2.49 -10.40
CA SER A 23 -5.84 -3.08 -11.69
C SER A 23 -5.89 -4.61 -11.64
N ALA A 24 -4.95 -5.27 -10.94
CA ALA A 24 -4.97 -6.71 -10.76
C ALA A 24 -6.21 -7.17 -9.97
N ILE A 25 -6.51 -6.51 -8.85
CA ILE A 25 -7.71 -6.78 -8.03
C ILE A 25 -9.00 -6.56 -8.83
N SER A 26 -9.03 -5.51 -9.65
CA SER A 26 -10.16 -5.14 -10.51
C SER A 26 -10.35 -6.04 -11.72
N ASN A 27 -9.35 -6.83 -12.09
CA ASN A 27 -9.45 -7.79 -13.20
C ASN A 27 -9.56 -9.24 -12.72
N LEU A 28 -9.29 -9.49 -11.43
CA LEU A 28 -9.54 -10.78 -10.81
C LEU A 28 -11.06 -11.03 -10.75
N GLU A 29 -11.50 -12.12 -11.37
CA GLU A 29 -12.88 -12.63 -11.34
C GLU A 29 -13.18 -13.33 -9.99
N VAL A 30 -13.05 -12.58 -8.89
CA VAL A 30 -13.33 -13.07 -7.55
C VAL A 30 -14.65 -12.48 -7.09
N ASN A 31 -15.40 -13.24 -6.28
CA ASN A 31 -16.64 -12.78 -5.68
C ASN A 31 -16.45 -11.41 -4.99
N ASN A 32 -17.46 -10.54 -5.11
CA ASN A 32 -17.42 -9.15 -4.66
C ASN A 32 -17.01 -8.99 -3.19
N PHE A 33 -17.38 -9.94 -2.34
CA PHE A 33 -16.97 -10.00 -0.94
C PHE A 33 -15.44 -10.06 -0.79
N TRP A 34 -14.81 -11.04 -1.43
CA TRP A 34 -13.37 -11.25 -1.39
C TRP A 34 -12.60 -10.15 -2.12
N ARG A 35 -13.17 -9.56 -3.16
CA ARG A 35 -12.57 -8.40 -3.84
C ARG A 35 -12.43 -7.20 -2.90
N GLY A 36 -13.45 -6.95 -2.05
CA GLY A 36 -13.40 -5.90 -1.03
C GLY A 36 -12.36 -6.17 0.04
N GLU A 37 -12.30 -7.40 0.56
CA GLU A 37 -11.27 -7.84 1.52
C GLU A 37 -9.85 -7.64 0.98
N LEU A 38 -9.60 -8.09 -0.26
CA LEU A 38 -8.30 -7.93 -0.90
C LEU A 38 -7.95 -6.44 -1.08
N ALA A 39 -8.91 -5.60 -1.50
CA ALA A 39 -8.67 -4.17 -1.64
C ALA A 39 -8.22 -3.48 -0.33
N LEU A 40 -8.56 -4.03 0.83
CA LEU A 40 -8.20 -3.49 2.14
C LEU A 40 -6.84 -3.99 2.66
N ILE A 41 -6.22 -5.00 2.06
CA ILE A 41 -4.92 -5.55 2.51
C ILE A 41 -3.84 -4.47 2.66
N PRO A 42 -3.63 -3.55 1.69
CA PRO A 42 -2.59 -2.52 1.84
C PRO A 42 -2.82 -1.63 3.06
N LEU A 43 -4.08 -1.31 3.38
CA LEU A 43 -4.44 -0.53 4.55
C LEU A 43 -4.17 -1.31 5.85
N GLN A 44 -4.48 -2.61 5.88
CA GLN A 44 -4.19 -3.47 7.02
C GLN A 44 -2.68 -3.58 7.29
N VAL A 45 -1.86 -3.70 6.23
CA VAL A 45 -0.40 -3.72 6.35
C VAL A 45 0.13 -2.41 6.93
N LEU A 46 -0.39 -1.26 6.48
CA LEU A 46 -0.02 0.04 7.03
C LEU A 46 -0.39 0.18 8.51
N ALA A 47 -1.54 -0.34 8.92
CA ALA A 47 -1.95 -0.35 10.33
C ALA A 47 -0.98 -1.18 11.19
N LEU A 48 -0.57 -2.36 10.72
CA LEU A 48 0.42 -3.19 11.43
C LEU A 48 1.79 -2.51 11.54
N ILE A 49 2.27 -1.89 10.46
CA ILE A 49 3.52 -1.11 10.48
C ILE A 49 3.43 0.02 11.51
N TYR A 50 2.30 0.73 11.54
CA TYR A 50 2.08 1.82 12.48
C TYR A 50 2.10 1.34 13.94
N VAL A 51 1.38 0.27 14.25
CA VAL A 51 1.35 -0.32 15.60
C VAL A 51 2.73 -0.83 16.00
N ALA A 52 3.45 -1.50 15.09
CA ALA A 52 4.81 -1.98 15.36
C ALA A 52 5.79 -0.82 15.64
N PHE A 53 5.69 0.27 14.88
CA PHE A 53 6.50 1.47 15.11
C PHE A 53 6.16 2.14 16.44
N LEU A 54 4.87 2.24 16.78
CA LEU A 54 4.42 2.79 18.06
C LEU A 54 4.93 1.96 19.23
N ASN A 55 4.83 0.63 19.16
CA ASN A 55 5.34 -0.26 20.19
C ASN A 55 6.87 -0.12 20.37
N ARG A 56 7.62 0.01 19.27
CA ARG A 56 9.06 0.23 19.31
C ARG A 56 9.46 1.58 19.91
N ARG A 57 8.62 2.61 19.81
CA ARG A 57 8.86 3.93 20.40
C ARG A 57 8.60 3.96 21.91
N ASN A 58 7.70 3.11 22.39
CA ASN A 58 7.32 3.04 23.80
C ASN A 58 8.28 2.19 24.66
N HIS A 59 9.29 1.57 24.04
CA HIS A 59 10.37 0.79 24.65
C HIS A 59 11.71 1.53 24.47
#